data_AF-A0A198YPI2-F1
#
_entry.id   AF-A0A198YPI2-F1
#
_cell.length_a   1.000
_cell.length_b   1.000
_cell.length_c   1.000
_cell.angle_alpha   90.00
_cell.angle_beta   90.00
_cell.angle_gamma   90.00
#
_symmetry.space_group_name_H-M   'P 1'
#
loop_
_entity.id
_entity.type
_entity.pdbx_description
1 polymer ?
#
loop_
_entity_poly.entity_id
_entity_poly.type
_entity_poly.pdbx_seq_one_letter_code
_entity_poly.pdbx_strand_id
1 'polypeptide(L)'
;MMTDQEGAAILFAETRGWRADQNDPEQVRYARRALAQGLIASEGKGFGSGLRPTANDFGDPEILSAWQDCFAAVRSARTSMASPTLGYIINETRPTDDNRLRTMARGLTASPVGDEFGPFFVDGGVTPFKLYVYESVQDVGPGLFPSKSGARQTAKTNNFRNPIVASLTVVVCLALFLLVSLYSFWQGAAASQNSLSAQSMASRLADSIKAVDPRLSDEANAIAAQIVTEAKLKPDGRQAWWQGPSTGNNANITNGPSTTDIEALETSARQVTGQRIAGAAALAALDEAERTPVRDKAMNAVAAAVRNDPVLVPTFVNLAGIWLGAVLLLTVVAGVVGKGFYGSVLGVLIDSRNRLSLSRLQVLFWSVLVLSLFSVTSIFLVGATGTVGALPQYPWAIWALLGISIGTTPLSGLILLSKSTQPPQPNAEQSIMADPNSTNVGRVEVNLSQNGWSFLDFFRGEEVANRNEIDISRFQYFVITLVLMIIFVGLVTNELWTLQTAQDWLAWAKDKSYPHLNETFIGLLALSHGSYLGMKLLAKPDVSPNG
;
A
#
# COMPACT_ATOMS: atom_id res chain seq x y z
N MET A 1 -9.87 27.63 -9.29
CA MET A 1 -9.81 28.96 -8.65
C MET A 1 -8.96 28.90 -7.40
N MET A 2 -7.93 29.76 -7.33
CA MET A 2 -7.01 29.87 -6.21
C MET A 2 -7.69 30.50 -4.98
N THR A 3 -7.36 30.06 -3.77
CA THR A 3 -7.86 30.70 -2.54
C THR A 3 -7.11 32.00 -2.23
N ASP A 4 -7.69 32.89 -1.40
CA ASP A 4 -7.00 34.13 -0.96
C ASP A 4 -5.68 33.81 -0.26
N GLN A 5 -5.66 32.71 0.51
CA GLN A 5 -4.49 32.28 1.26
C GLN A 5 -3.38 31.72 0.36
N GLU A 6 -3.73 30.97 -0.68
CA GLU A 6 -2.77 30.52 -1.70
C GLU A 6 -2.22 31.71 -2.51
N GLY A 7 -3.07 32.67 -2.86
CA GLY A 7 -2.64 33.89 -3.53
C GLY A 7 -1.68 34.70 -2.66
N ALA A 8 -2.02 34.90 -1.39
CA ALA A 8 -1.16 35.61 -0.45
C ALA A 8 0.17 34.88 -0.24
N ALA A 9 0.15 33.54 -0.19
CA ALA A 9 1.35 32.70 -0.10
C ALA A 9 2.32 32.93 -1.25
N ILE A 10 1.81 32.89 -2.48
CA ILE A 10 2.63 33.09 -3.69
C ILE A 10 3.14 34.53 -3.76
N LEU A 11 2.26 35.52 -3.54
CA LEU A 11 2.61 36.94 -3.56
C LEU A 11 3.66 37.30 -2.51
N PHE A 12 3.54 36.73 -1.32
CA PHE A 12 4.50 36.94 -0.26
C PHE A 12 5.84 36.30 -0.58
N ALA A 13 5.86 35.07 -1.09
CA ALA A 13 7.11 34.40 -1.46
C ALA A 13 7.93 35.22 -2.48
N GLU A 14 7.26 35.89 -3.42
CA GLU A 14 7.90 36.77 -4.40
C GLU A 14 8.33 38.12 -3.83
N THR A 15 7.57 38.69 -2.90
CA THR A 15 7.74 40.09 -2.44
C THR A 15 8.28 40.24 -1.01
N ARG A 16 8.62 39.14 -0.33
CA ARG A 16 9.12 39.17 1.06
C ARG A 16 10.42 39.95 1.24
N GLY A 17 11.25 40.01 0.20
CA GLY A 17 12.52 40.75 0.21
C GLY A 17 12.39 42.23 -0.15
N TRP A 18 11.18 42.71 -0.45
CA TRP A 18 10.95 44.08 -0.88
C TRP A 18 10.92 45.02 0.31
N ARG A 19 11.77 46.05 0.27
CA ARG A 19 11.82 47.13 1.24
C ARG A 19 11.38 48.43 0.59
N ALA A 20 10.61 49.22 1.33
CA ALA A 20 10.10 50.48 0.84
C ALA A 20 11.20 51.56 0.85
N ASP A 21 11.10 52.52 -0.07
CA ASP A 21 11.89 53.75 0.01
C ASP A 21 11.45 54.52 1.27
N GLN A 22 12.42 55.03 2.03
CA GLN A 22 12.15 55.83 3.23
C GLN A 22 11.32 57.09 2.90
N ASN A 23 11.43 57.60 1.67
CA ASN A 23 10.71 58.79 1.23
C ASN A 23 9.30 58.49 0.70
N ASP A 24 8.99 57.24 0.35
CA ASP A 24 7.69 56.85 -0.20
C ASP A 24 7.33 55.39 0.16
N PRO A 25 6.92 55.14 1.43
CA PRO A 25 6.69 53.79 1.93
C PRO A 25 5.50 53.07 1.26
N GLU A 26 4.58 53.81 0.64
CA GLU A 26 3.36 53.26 0.02
C GLU A 26 3.63 52.59 -1.34
N GLN A 27 4.76 52.85 -2.00
CA GLN A 27 5.11 52.25 -3.29
C GLN A 27 5.12 50.72 -3.27
N VAL A 28 5.63 50.11 -2.19
CA VAL A 28 5.65 48.65 -2.05
C VAL A 28 4.24 48.08 -1.93
N ARG A 29 3.33 48.80 -1.26
CA ARG A 29 1.93 48.40 -1.13
C ARG A 29 1.20 48.48 -2.46
N TYR A 30 1.40 49.55 -3.23
CA TYR A 30 0.84 49.68 -4.57
C TYR A 30 1.38 48.61 -5.52
N ALA A 31 2.70 48.36 -5.49
CA ALA A 31 3.33 47.33 -6.30
C ALA A 31 2.79 45.92 -5.95
N ARG A 32 2.60 45.59 -4.67
CA ARG A 32 1.98 44.32 -4.25
C ARG A 32 0.53 44.18 -4.72
N ARG A 33 -0.27 45.27 -4.69
CA ARG A 33 -1.65 45.26 -5.22
C ARG A 33 -1.68 45.00 -6.72
N ALA A 34 -0.83 45.66 -7.48
CA ALA A 34 -0.70 45.44 -8.93
C ALA A 34 -0.29 43.99 -9.23
N LEU A 35 0.71 43.46 -8.52
CA LEU A 35 1.15 42.07 -8.69
C LEU A 35 0.07 41.05 -8.32
N ALA A 36 -0.73 41.33 -7.28
CA ALA A 36 -1.84 40.49 -6.86
C ALA A 36 -2.92 40.36 -7.95
N GLN A 37 -3.21 41.44 -8.69
CA GLN A 37 -4.15 41.38 -9.83
C GLN A 37 -3.64 40.42 -10.91
N GLY A 38 -2.36 40.50 -11.25
CA GLY A 38 -1.72 39.58 -12.20
C GLY A 38 -1.73 38.13 -11.71
N LEU A 39 -1.46 37.91 -10.43
CA LEU A 39 -1.50 36.59 -9.81
C LEU A 39 -2.89 35.94 -9.90
N ILE A 40 -3.95 36.72 -9.66
CA ILE A 40 -5.33 36.21 -9.74
C ILE A 40 -5.72 35.97 -11.20
N ALA A 41 -5.40 36.90 -12.11
CA ALA A 41 -5.69 36.76 -13.54
C ALA A 41 -4.97 35.56 -14.18
N SER A 42 -3.77 35.22 -13.70
CA SER A 42 -2.97 34.07 -14.15
C SER A 42 -3.37 32.73 -13.56
N GLU A 43 -4.27 32.72 -12.56
CA GLU A 43 -4.46 31.58 -11.66
C GLU A 43 -3.14 31.05 -11.06
N GLY A 44 -2.14 31.92 -10.87
CA GLY A 44 -0.85 31.56 -10.26
C GLY A 44 0.20 31.03 -11.23
N LYS A 45 -0.12 30.93 -12.53
CA LYS A 45 0.84 30.53 -13.56
C LYS A 45 1.88 31.64 -13.73
N GLY A 46 3.16 31.28 -13.83
CA GLY A 46 4.26 32.23 -14.03
C GLY A 46 4.90 32.78 -12.74
N PHE A 47 4.30 32.51 -11.58
CA PHE A 47 4.88 32.84 -10.26
C PHE A 47 5.61 31.63 -9.69
N GLY A 48 6.70 31.86 -8.95
CA GLY A 48 7.41 30.80 -8.25
C GLY A 48 6.55 30.24 -7.11
N SER A 49 6.57 28.92 -6.93
CA SER A 49 5.96 28.26 -5.77
C SER A 49 6.79 28.46 -4.48
N GLY A 50 7.40 29.63 -4.32
CA GLY A 50 8.40 29.93 -3.31
C GLY A 50 7.96 29.60 -1.87
N LEU A 51 8.94 29.61 -0.96
CA LEU A 51 8.75 29.20 0.43
C LEU A 51 7.62 30.02 1.09
N ARG A 52 6.56 29.32 1.53
CA ARG A 52 5.52 29.89 2.38
C ARG A 52 6.17 30.47 3.65
N PRO A 53 5.62 31.56 4.24
CA PRO A 53 6.11 32.05 5.51
C PRO A 53 6.07 30.93 6.56
N THR A 54 7.17 30.80 7.28
CA THR A 54 7.34 29.86 8.38
C THR A 54 6.76 30.46 9.67
N ALA A 55 6.56 29.65 10.70
CA ALA A 55 6.13 30.15 12.01
C ALA A 55 7.10 31.21 12.57
N ASN A 56 8.41 31.03 12.33
CA ASN A 56 9.44 31.97 12.76
C ASN A 56 9.33 33.32 12.04
N ASP A 57 8.92 33.31 10.77
CA ASP A 57 8.70 34.53 9.99
C ASP A 57 7.56 35.38 10.57
N PHE A 58 6.56 34.77 11.22
CA PHE A 58 5.48 35.53 11.88
C PHE A 58 5.88 36.14 13.22
N GLY A 59 7.01 35.74 13.79
CA GLY A 59 7.60 36.35 14.98
C GLY A 59 8.33 37.66 14.68
N ASP A 60 8.70 37.90 13.43
CA ASP A 60 9.26 39.17 12.97
C ASP A 60 8.12 40.13 12.56
N PRO A 61 7.97 41.29 13.23
CA PRO A 61 6.90 42.23 12.94
C PRO A 61 6.95 42.82 11.51
N GLU A 62 8.14 42.96 10.91
CA GLU A 62 8.27 43.42 9.53
C GLU A 62 7.73 42.38 8.55
N ILE A 63 8.05 41.11 8.79
CA ILE A 63 7.62 40.01 7.95
C ILE A 63 6.12 39.74 8.11
N LEU A 64 5.59 39.81 9.33
CA LEU A 64 4.15 39.71 9.60
C LEU A 64 3.37 40.85 8.90
N SER A 65 3.88 42.09 8.96
CA SER A 65 3.29 43.22 8.24
C SER A 65 3.30 42.99 6.74
N ALA A 66 4.40 42.49 6.18
CA ALA A 66 4.50 42.18 4.76
C ALA A 66 3.51 41.08 4.33
N TRP A 67 3.29 40.06 5.16
CA TRP A 67 2.28 39.03 4.94
C TRP A 67 0.86 39.60 4.92
N GLN A 68 0.50 40.40 5.92
CA GLN A 68 -0.81 41.03 6.02
C GLN A 68 -1.08 41.95 4.82
N ASP A 69 -0.07 42.71 4.38
CA ASP A 69 -0.14 43.55 3.19
C ASP A 69 -0.39 42.71 1.92
N CYS A 70 0.28 41.55 1.77
CA CYS A 70 0.04 40.63 0.64
C CYS A 70 -1.38 40.08 0.67
N PHE A 71 -1.89 39.72 1.86
CA PHE A 71 -3.25 39.24 2.02
C PHE A 71 -4.29 40.31 1.64
N ALA A 72 -4.08 41.54 2.10
CA ALA A 72 -4.93 42.68 1.76
C ALA A 72 -4.89 42.99 0.25
N ALA A 73 -3.70 42.90 -0.36
CA ALA A 73 -3.53 43.09 -1.79
C ALA A 73 -4.31 42.07 -2.62
N VAL A 74 -4.28 40.78 -2.26
CA VAL A 74 -5.04 39.71 -2.95
C VAL A 74 -6.54 39.91 -2.81
N ARG A 75 -7.03 40.25 -1.63
CA ARG A 75 -8.46 40.56 -1.45
C ARG A 75 -8.90 41.76 -2.29
N SER A 76 -8.13 42.84 -2.26
CA SER A 76 -8.42 44.05 -3.03
C SER A 76 -8.42 43.77 -4.54
N ALA A 77 -7.41 43.05 -5.03
CA ALA A 77 -7.31 42.65 -6.43
C ALA A 77 -8.53 41.84 -6.90
N ARG A 78 -9.02 40.93 -6.05
CA ARG A 78 -10.21 40.11 -6.36
C ARG A 78 -11.47 40.95 -6.54
N THR A 79 -11.61 42.03 -5.77
CA THR A 79 -12.75 42.95 -5.88
C THR A 79 -12.66 43.90 -7.08
N SER A 80 -11.48 44.09 -7.67
CA SER A 80 -11.21 45.12 -8.68
C SER A 80 -11.02 44.60 -10.11
N MET A 81 -11.16 43.29 -10.36
CA MET A 81 -10.90 42.71 -11.69
C MET A 81 -11.98 43.11 -12.71
N ALA A 82 -11.75 44.21 -13.41
CA ALA A 82 -12.51 44.59 -14.61
C ALA A 82 -11.76 44.31 -15.93
N SER A 83 -10.45 44.03 -15.91
CA SER A 83 -9.65 43.84 -17.13
C SER A 83 -8.81 42.54 -17.10
N PRO A 84 -8.93 41.63 -18.08
CA PRO A 84 -8.33 40.30 -18.05
C PRO A 84 -6.89 40.19 -18.62
N THR A 85 -6.23 41.28 -19.02
CA THR A 85 -4.92 41.20 -19.71
C THR A 85 -3.90 42.22 -19.18
N LEU A 86 -3.22 41.87 -18.09
CA LEU A 86 -2.12 42.65 -17.51
C LEU A 86 -0.79 41.87 -17.58
N GLY A 87 0.26 42.54 -18.06
CA GLY A 87 1.64 42.05 -18.05
C GLY A 87 2.50 42.81 -17.03
N TYR A 88 3.50 42.16 -16.45
CA TYR A 88 4.33 42.74 -15.38
C TYR A 88 5.81 42.41 -15.59
N ILE A 89 6.69 43.38 -15.33
CA ILE A 89 8.14 43.19 -15.30
C ILE A 89 8.72 43.94 -14.10
N ILE A 90 9.63 43.32 -13.36
CA ILE A 90 10.43 43.97 -12.31
C ILE A 90 11.86 44.12 -12.83
N ASN A 91 12.35 45.35 -12.93
CA ASN A 91 13.71 45.61 -13.38
C ASN A 91 14.27 46.92 -12.83
N GLU A 92 15.59 47.10 -12.91
CA GLU A 92 16.27 48.35 -12.53
C GLU A 92 16.04 49.46 -13.56
N THR A 93 15.94 49.10 -14.83
CA THR A 93 15.70 50.03 -15.95
C THR A 93 14.40 49.69 -16.68
N ARG A 94 13.80 50.69 -17.34
CA ARG A 94 12.64 50.48 -18.18
C ARG A 94 12.95 49.40 -19.22
N PRO A 95 12.05 48.43 -19.46
CA PRO A 95 12.30 47.36 -20.43
C PRO A 95 12.55 47.86 -21.86
N THR A 96 12.05 49.06 -22.20
CA THR A 96 12.39 49.74 -23.46
C THR A 96 13.86 50.11 -23.56
N ASP A 97 14.59 50.20 -22.45
CA ASP A 97 15.97 50.67 -22.42
C ASP A 97 16.96 49.50 -22.25
N ASP A 98 16.46 48.29 -22.00
CA ASP A 98 17.25 47.06 -21.85
C ASP A 98 17.11 46.13 -23.07
N ASN A 99 18.17 46.06 -23.89
CA ASN A 99 18.21 45.22 -25.10
C ASN A 99 17.99 43.72 -24.82
N ARG A 100 18.32 43.21 -23.63
CA ARG A 100 18.07 41.81 -23.27
C ARG A 100 16.58 41.57 -23.07
N LEU A 101 15.91 42.45 -22.32
CA LEU A 101 14.46 42.36 -22.11
C LEU A 101 13.68 42.56 -23.40
N ARG A 102 14.12 43.48 -24.29
CA ARG A 102 13.53 43.61 -25.63
C ARG A 102 13.56 42.30 -26.43
N THR A 103 14.58 41.47 -26.21
CA THR A 103 14.73 40.19 -26.90
C THR A 103 13.87 39.10 -26.28
N MET A 104 13.79 39.04 -24.93
CA MET A 104 13.03 38.01 -24.20
C MET A 104 11.52 38.25 -24.18
N ALA A 105 11.09 39.51 -24.33
CA ALA A 105 9.71 39.94 -24.11
C ALA A 105 9.19 40.80 -25.27
N ARG A 106 9.36 40.36 -26.52
CA ARG A 106 8.97 41.13 -27.73
C ARG A 106 7.53 41.64 -27.72
N GLY A 107 6.59 40.87 -27.15
CA GLY A 107 5.19 41.28 -27.02
C GLY A 107 4.98 42.46 -26.05
N LEU A 108 5.80 42.55 -25.00
CA LEU A 108 5.72 43.62 -23.99
C LEU A 108 6.33 44.94 -24.49
N THR A 109 7.34 44.89 -25.35
CA THR A 109 7.98 46.09 -25.91
C THR A 109 7.11 46.91 -26.85
N ALA A 110 6.08 46.29 -27.45
CA ALA A 110 5.17 46.97 -28.36
C ALA A 110 4.01 47.66 -27.63
N SER A 111 3.74 47.28 -26.38
CA SER A 111 2.68 47.88 -25.55
C SER A 111 3.22 49.06 -24.75
N PRO A 112 2.46 50.17 -24.64
CA PRO A 112 2.81 51.24 -23.73
C PRO A 112 2.80 50.73 -22.28
N VAL A 113 3.71 51.26 -21.45
CA VAL A 113 3.67 51.06 -20.00
C VAL A 113 2.44 51.81 -19.48
N GLY A 114 1.50 51.10 -18.87
CA GLY A 114 0.30 51.69 -18.29
C GLY A 114 0.63 52.39 -16.97
N ASP A 115 1.23 51.63 -16.04
CA ASP A 115 1.60 52.12 -14.71
C ASP A 115 3.03 51.73 -14.33
N GLU A 116 3.66 52.56 -13.48
CA GLU A 116 4.98 52.32 -12.91
C GLU A 116 4.92 52.44 -11.39
N PHE A 117 5.44 51.43 -10.68
CA PHE A 117 5.51 51.43 -9.21
C PHE A 117 6.95 51.28 -8.75
N GLY A 118 7.37 52.09 -7.78
CA GLY A 118 8.74 52.13 -7.25
C GLY A 118 9.29 53.55 -7.16
N PRO A 119 10.51 53.73 -6.62
CA PRO A 119 11.51 52.69 -6.38
C PRO A 119 11.23 51.81 -5.15
N PHE A 120 11.68 50.55 -5.19
CA PHE A 120 11.77 49.66 -4.04
C PHE A 120 13.05 48.83 -4.09
N PHE A 121 13.52 48.32 -2.95
CA PHE A 121 14.80 47.61 -2.86
C PHE A 121 14.58 46.12 -2.58
N VAL A 122 15.40 45.25 -3.16
CA VAL A 122 15.28 43.79 -3.02
C VAL A 122 16.50 43.22 -2.29
N ASP A 123 16.26 42.42 -1.24
CA ASP A 123 17.28 41.62 -0.54
C ASP A 123 18.50 42.43 -0.03
N GLY A 124 18.29 43.70 0.36
CA GLY A 124 19.35 44.59 0.86
C GLY A 124 20.24 45.20 -0.23
N GLY A 125 19.87 45.05 -1.51
CA GLY A 125 20.52 45.72 -2.63
C GLY A 125 20.38 47.24 -2.56
N VAL A 126 21.39 47.95 -3.08
CA VAL A 126 21.42 49.43 -3.15
C VAL A 126 20.79 49.97 -4.43
N THR A 127 20.54 49.10 -5.43
CA THR A 127 19.92 49.47 -6.69
C THR A 127 18.40 49.47 -6.56
N PRO A 128 17.72 50.57 -6.92
CA PRO A 128 16.27 50.63 -6.89
C PRO A 128 15.67 49.84 -8.04
N PHE A 129 14.68 49.02 -7.74
CA PHE A 129 13.84 48.31 -8.71
C PHE A 129 12.53 49.07 -8.92
N LYS A 130 11.95 48.90 -10.11
CA LYS A 130 10.61 49.35 -10.45
C LYS A 130 9.80 48.18 -11.00
N LEU A 131 8.51 48.17 -10.68
CA LEU A 131 7.50 47.29 -11.27
C LEU A 131 6.80 48.05 -12.39
N TYR A 132 6.92 47.53 -13.61
CA TYR A 132 6.27 48.07 -14.80
C TYR A 132 5.05 47.22 -15.13
N VAL A 133 3.88 47.87 -15.27
CA VAL A 133 2.62 47.22 -15.61
C VAL A 133 2.23 47.61 -17.04
N TYR A 134 1.91 46.61 -17.84
CA TYR A 134 1.54 46.77 -19.24
C TYR A 134 0.07 46.38 -19.42
N GLU A 135 -0.68 47.24 -20.09
CA GLU A 135 -2.06 46.95 -20.48
C GLU A 135 -2.11 46.21 -21.82
N SER A 136 -3.10 45.33 -21.99
CA SER A 136 -3.48 44.77 -23.29
C SER A 136 -2.38 44.00 -24.03
N VAL A 137 -1.54 43.27 -23.29
CA VAL A 137 -0.50 42.45 -23.92
C VAL A 137 -1.15 41.17 -24.49
N GLN A 138 -1.25 41.10 -25.82
CA GLN A 138 -1.71 39.88 -26.50
C GLN A 138 -0.62 38.79 -26.43
N ASP A 139 -1.02 37.54 -26.22
CA ASP A 139 -0.18 36.33 -26.27
C ASP A 139 0.97 36.20 -25.25
N VAL A 140 1.12 37.15 -24.33
CA VAL A 140 2.03 37.02 -23.20
C VAL A 140 1.18 36.65 -21.99
N GLY A 141 1.17 35.37 -21.64
CA GLY A 141 0.52 34.91 -20.42
C GLY A 141 0.98 35.75 -19.21
N PRO A 142 0.10 36.05 -18.25
CA PRO A 142 0.43 36.88 -17.10
C PRO A 142 1.62 36.30 -16.32
N GLY A 143 2.75 37.02 -16.31
CA GLY A 143 3.94 36.70 -15.51
C GLY A 143 5.17 36.26 -16.31
N LEU A 144 6.02 37.21 -16.69
CA LEU A 144 7.42 36.95 -17.05
C LEU A 144 8.31 37.39 -15.88
N PHE A 145 8.41 36.54 -14.85
CA PHE A 145 9.48 36.68 -13.87
C PHE A 145 10.76 36.07 -14.46
N PRO A 146 11.87 36.81 -14.57
CA PRO A 146 13.15 36.16 -14.77
C PRO A 146 13.40 35.23 -13.57
N SER A 147 13.37 33.92 -13.83
CA SER A 147 13.71 32.87 -12.86
C SER A 147 14.95 33.27 -12.06
N LYS A 148 14.85 33.33 -10.72
CA LYS A 148 15.96 33.51 -9.78
C LYS A 148 17.00 32.41 -9.98
N SER A 149 17.83 32.55 -11.00
CA SER A 149 18.97 31.69 -11.30
C SER A 149 20.17 32.19 -10.49
N GLY A 150 20.33 31.69 -9.26
CA GLY A 150 21.52 32.01 -8.45
C GLY A 150 21.68 31.27 -7.13
N ALA A 151 20.61 31.07 -6.35
CA ALA A 151 20.72 30.40 -5.06
C ALA A 151 20.63 28.87 -5.21
N ARG A 152 21.73 28.26 -5.65
CA ARG A 152 21.90 26.81 -5.68
C ARG A 152 22.03 26.30 -4.24
N GLN A 153 20.92 26.04 -3.55
CA GLN A 153 20.94 25.19 -2.36
C GLN A 153 21.47 23.83 -2.78
N THR A 154 22.72 23.55 -2.44
CA THR A 154 23.38 22.26 -2.54
C THR A 154 22.82 21.31 -1.47
N ALA A 155 21.51 21.07 -1.50
CA ALA A 155 20.98 19.86 -0.89
C ALA A 155 21.65 18.69 -1.63
N LYS A 156 22.59 18.02 -0.95
CA LYS A 156 23.29 16.82 -1.42
C LYS A 156 22.25 15.91 -2.06
N THR A 157 22.30 15.81 -3.38
CA THR A 157 21.28 15.13 -4.17
C THR A 157 21.34 13.65 -3.83
N ASN A 158 20.33 13.16 -3.11
CA ASN A 158 20.19 11.74 -2.81
C ASN A 158 20.20 10.93 -4.13
N ASN A 159 21.00 9.87 -4.18
CA ASN A 159 21.25 9.01 -5.35
C ASN A 159 19.98 8.36 -5.96
N PHE A 160 18.81 8.48 -5.33
CA PHE A 160 17.53 8.00 -5.84
C PHE A 160 16.81 8.98 -6.77
N ARG A 161 17.40 10.15 -7.08
CA ARG A 161 16.84 11.06 -8.09
C ARG A 161 16.96 10.55 -9.52
N ASN A 162 17.67 9.43 -9.76
CA ASN A 162 17.63 8.80 -11.07
C ASN A 162 16.30 8.00 -11.17
N PRO A 163 15.27 8.51 -11.88
CA PRO A 163 13.99 7.84 -11.99
C PRO A 163 14.14 6.44 -12.58
N ILE A 164 15.21 6.20 -13.35
CA ILE A 164 15.52 4.90 -13.95
C ILE A 164 15.82 3.86 -12.87
N VAL A 165 16.60 4.19 -11.84
CA VAL A 165 16.97 3.24 -10.78
C VAL A 165 15.75 2.88 -9.94
N ALA A 166 14.91 3.87 -9.60
CA ALA A 166 13.66 3.64 -8.87
C ALA A 166 12.70 2.77 -9.68
N SER A 167 12.45 3.12 -10.95
CA SER A 167 11.61 2.34 -11.87
C SER A 167 12.12 0.92 -12.06
N LEU A 168 13.44 0.73 -12.25
CA LEU A 168 14.04 -0.58 -12.41
C LEU A 168 13.88 -1.43 -11.13
N THR A 169 14.04 -0.82 -9.96
CA THR A 169 13.82 -1.52 -8.68
C THR A 169 12.38 -1.98 -8.53
N VAL A 170 11.40 -1.11 -8.86
CA VAL A 170 9.97 -1.46 -8.84
C VAL A 170 9.67 -2.59 -9.83
N VAL A 171 10.19 -2.51 -11.06
CA VAL A 171 10.02 -3.56 -12.07
C VAL A 171 10.61 -4.89 -11.61
N VAL A 172 11.81 -4.89 -11.00
CA VAL A 172 12.42 -6.11 -10.44
C VAL A 172 11.56 -6.69 -9.32
N CYS A 173 11.04 -5.87 -8.42
CA CYS A 173 10.17 -6.37 -7.35
C CYS A 173 8.86 -6.94 -7.88
N LEU A 174 8.24 -6.29 -8.88
CA LEU A 174 7.05 -6.81 -9.56
C LEU A 174 7.33 -8.12 -10.30
N ALA A 175 8.49 -8.24 -10.94
CA ALA A 175 8.92 -9.48 -11.60
C ALA A 175 9.12 -10.61 -10.58
N LEU A 176 9.76 -10.35 -9.45
CA LEU A 176 9.89 -11.31 -8.36
C LEU A 176 8.51 -11.71 -7.81
N PHE A 177 7.56 -10.79 -7.76
CA PHE A 177 6.22 -11.07 -7.21
C PHE A 177 5.43 -11.94 -8.17
N LEU A 178 5.58 -11.66 -9.47
CA LEU A 178 5.05 -12.49 -10.53
C LEU A 178 5.71 -13.87 -10.52
N LEU A 179 7.01 -14.00 -10.23
CA LEU A 179 7.68 -15.30 -10.09
C LEU A 179 7.14 -16.10 -8.89
N VAL A 180 6.95 -15.48 -7.72
CA VAL A 180 6.34 -16.11 -6.54
C VAL A 180 4.89 -16.55 -6.85
N SER A 181 4.16 -15.72 -7.57
CA SER A 181 2.79 -16.00 -8.03
C SER A 181 2.76 -17.17 -9.02
N LEU A 182 3.63 -17.16 -10.03
CA LEU A 182 3.77 -18.22 -11.02
C LEU A 182 4.18 -19.53 -10.35
N TYR A 183 5.08 -19.47 -9.37
CA TYR A 183 5.46 -20.63 -8.57
C TYR A 183 4.26 -21.19 -7.79
N SER A 184 3.47 -20.33 -7.13
CA SER A 184 2.20 -20.74 -6.49
C SER A 184 1.26 -21.44 -7.48
N PHE A 185 1.10 -20.88 -8.69
CA PHE A 185 0.27 -21.44 -9.75
C PHE A 185 0.76 -22.83 -10.16
N TRP A 186 2.07 -22.98 -10.44
CA TRP A 186 2.66 -24.26 -10.82
C TRP A 186 2.56 -25.30 -9.72
N GLN A 187 2.68 -24.92 -8.46
CA GLN A 187 2.46 -25.82 -7.34
C GLN A 187 1.00 -26.28 -7.27
N GLY A 188 0.04 -25.39 -7.51
CA GLY A 188 -1.37 -25.75 -7.64
C GLY A 188 -1.61 -26.71 -8.82
N ALA A 189 -1.06 -26.39 -9.99
CA ALA A 189 -1.19 -27.22 -11.19
C ALA A 189 -0.54 -28.60 -11.01
N ALA A 190 0.62 -28.66 -10.37
CA ALA A 190 1.32 -29.91 -10.06
C ALA A 190 0.54 -30.75 -9.04
N ALA A 191 -0.04 -30.12 -8.01
CA ALA A 191 -0.92 -30.80 -7.05
C ALA A 191 -2.13 -31.43 -7.76
N SER A 192 -2.70 -30.73 -8.74
CA SER A 192 -3.78 -31.25 -9.60
C SER A 192 -3.31 -32.41 -10.48
N GLN A 193 -2.21 -32.27 -11.22
CA GLN A 193 -1.73 -33.31 -12.13
C GLN A 193 -1.29 -34.60 -11.40
N ASN A 194 -0.60 -34.47 -10.26
CA ASN A 194 -0.15 -35.62 -9.47
C ASN A 194 -1.31 -36.41 -8.85
N SER A 195 -2.44 -35.75 -8.63
CA SER A 195 -3.68 -36.39 -8.17
C SER A 195 -4.43 -37.17 -9.26
N LEU A 196 -4.10 -36.95 -10.54
CA LEU A 196 -4.97 -37.34 -11.66
C LEU A 196 -4.44 -38.47 -12.55
N SER A 197 -3.19 -38.92 -12.39
CA SER A 197 -2.67 -39.94 -13.31
C SER A 197 -3.14 -41.35 -12.92
N ALA A 198 -3.89 -41.99 -13.83
CA ALA A 198 -4.28 -43.41 -13.73
C ALA A 198 -3.07 -44.33 -13.45
N GLN A 199 -1.89 -43.95 -13.96
CA GLN A 199 -0.64 -44.68 -13.80
C GLN A 199 -0.05 -44.55 -12.39
N SER A 200 -0.18 -43.40 -11.73
CA SER A 200 0.26 -43.22 -10.33
C SER A 200 -0.66 -43.95 -9.35
N MET A 201 -1.96 -43.95 -9.60
CA MET A 201 -2.92 -44.77 -8.84
C MET A 201 -2.62 -46.26 -9.01
N ALA A 202 -2.38 -46.72 -10.25
CA ALA A 202 -2.00 -48.11 -10.50
C ALA A 202 -0.70 -48.51 -9.79
N SER A 203 0.35 -47.68 -9.82
CA SER A 203 1.61 -48.05 -9.16
C SER A 203 1.46 -48.19 -7.65
N ARG A 204 0.67 -47.33 -7.00
CA ARG A 204 0.46 -47.33 -5.54
C ARG A 204 -0.42 -48.46 -5.04
N LEU A 205 -1.49 -48.75 -5.78
CA LEU A 205 -2.30 -49.93 -5.53
C LEU A 205 -1.43 -51.19 -5.61
N ALA A 206 -0.56 -51.26 -6.62
CA ALA A 206 0.36 -52.38 -6.76
C ALA A 206 1.36 -52.46 -5.59
N ASP A 207 1.93 -51.33 -5.14
CA ASP A 207 2.87 -51.31 -4.02
C ASP A 207 2.20 -51.66 -2.68
N SER A 208 0.95 -51.25 -2.48
CA SER A 208 0.15 -51.61 -1.29
C SER A 208 -0.14 -53.13 -1.23
N ILE A 209 -0.43 -53.75 -2.38
CA ILE A 209 -0.63 -55.21 -2.48
C ILE A 209 0.72 -55.95 -2.28
N LYS A 210 1.82 -55.45 -2.85
CA LYS A 210 3.17 -56.02 -2.65
C LYS A 210 3.62 -56.00 -1.20
N ALA A 211 3.24 -54.96 -0.45
CA ALA A 211 3.55 -54.83 0.97
C ALA A 211 2.82 -55.87 1.85
N VAL A 212 1.68 -56.41 1.38
CA VAL A 212 0.96 -57.49 2.07
C VAL A 212 1.67 -58.83 1.90
N ASP A 213 2.08 -59.16 0.67
CA ASP A 213 2.86 -60.36 0.37
C ASP A 213 3.70 -60.15 -0.91
N PRO A 214 5.05 -60.25 -0.83
CA PRO A 214 5.91 -60.10 -1.99
C PRO A 214 5.61 -61.08 -3.13
N ARG A 215 5.01 -62.25 -2.85
CA ARG A 215 4.62 -63.25 -3.85
C ARG A 215 3.51 -62.76 -4.79
N LEU A 216 2.83 -61.68 -4.43
CA LEU A 216 1.79 -61.05 -5.24
C LEU A 216 2.34 -60.02 -6.22
N SER A 217 3.66 -59.84 -6.39
CA SER A 217 4.23 -58.74 -7.20
C SER A 217 3.67 -58.61 -8.61
N ASP A 218 3.52 -59.74 -9.29
CA ASP A 218 3.07 -59.79 -10.69
C ASP A 218 1.56 -59.56 -10.78
N GLU A 219 0.81 -60.17 -9.86
CA GLU A 219 -0.64 -60.01 -9.77
C GLU A 219 -1.03 -58.61 -9.27
N ALA A 220 -0.21 -57.99 -8.42
CA ALA A 220 -0.42 -56.65 -7.87
C ALA A 220 -0.49 -55.58 -8.96
N ASN A 221 0.42 -55.65 -9.94
CA ASN A 221 0.40 -54.73 -11.08
C ASN A 221 -0.83 -54.97 -11.97
N ALA A 222 -1.25 -56.23 -12.15
CA ALA A 222 -2.42 -56.60 -12.95
C ALA A 222 -3.74 -56.20 -12.26
N ILE A 223 -3.87 -56.44 -10.96
CA ILE A 223 -4.99 -56.01 -10.11
C ILE A 223 -5.10 -54.50 -10.16
N ALA A 224 -4.00 -53.77 -9.98
CA ALA A 224 -4.01 -52.32 -9.98
C ALA A 224 -4.41 -51.74 -11.35
N ALA A 225 -3.87 -52.27 -12.45
CA ALA A 225 -4.26 -51.87 -13.80
C ALA A 225 -5.74 -52.16 -14.10
N GLN A 226 -6.24 -53.32 -13.64
CA GLN A 226 -7.65 -53.68 -13.81
C GLN A 226 -8.57 -52.82 -12.95
N ILE A 227 -8.24 -52.56 -11.67
CA ILE A 227 -9.04 -51.65 -10.82
C ILE A 227 -9.12 -50.27 -11.48
N VAL A 228 -8.01 -49.74 -11.99
CA VAL A 228 -8.00 -48.45 -12.70
C VAL A 228 -8.85 -48.48 -13.98
N THR A 229 -8.85 -49.61 -14.69
CA THR A 229 -9.64 -49.80 -15.93
C THR A 229 -11.14 -50.02 -15.66
N GLU A 230 -11.48 -50.86 -14.68
CA GLU A 230 -12.85 -51.30 -14.32
C GLU A 230 -13.59 -50.32 -13.42
N ALA A 231 -12.87 -49.54 -12.61
CA ALA A 231 -13.42 -48.39 -11.92
C ALA A 231 -14.09 -47.38 -12.87
N LYS A 232 -14.00 -47.58 -14.20
CA LYS A 232 -14.43 -46.64 -15.22
C LYS A 232 -13.92 -45.25 -14.87
N LEU A 233 -12.65 -45.16 -14.46
CA LEU A 233 -11.84 -43.95 -14.62
C LEU A 233 -11.61 -43.69 -16.11
N LYS A 234 -12.65 -43.84 -16.94
CA LYS A 234 -12.66 -43.31 -18.28
C LYS A 234 -12.48 -41.81 -18.13
N PRO A 235 -11.45 -41.21 -18.74
CA PRO A 235 -11.39 -39.76 -18.91
C PRO A 235 -12.73 -39.24 -19.46
N ASP A 236 -13.42 -40.04 -20.25
CA ASP A 236 -14.62 -39.74 -21.03
C ASP A 236 -15.84 -39.30 -20.17
N GLY A 237 -15.91 -39.67 -18.89
CA GLY A 237 -16.99 -39.24 -17.97
C GLY A 237 -16.55 -38.27 -16.88
N ARG A 238 -15.26 -38.25 -16.53
CA ARG A 238 -14.67 -37.28 -15.59
C ARG A 238 -14.08 -36.05 -16.28
N GLN A 239 -13.90 -36.05 -17.60
CA GLN A 239 -13.64 -34.84 -18.39
C GLN A 239 -14.75 -33.81 -18.19
N ALA A 240 -15.98 -34.26 -17.92
CA ALA A 240 -17.11 -33.39 -17.56
C ALA A 240 -17.06 -32.82 -16.13
N TRP A 241 -16.27 -33.39 -15.21
CA TRP A 241 -16.20 -32.92 -13.82
C TRP A 241 -15.21 -31.75 -13.61
N TRP A 242 -14.24 -31.60 -14.51
CA TRP A 242 -13.16 -30.61 -14.40
C TRP A 242 -13.06 -29.62 -15.57
N GLN A 243 -13.77 -29.86 -16.68
CA GLN A 243 -14.03 -28.78 -17.62
C GLN A 243 -14.88 -27.78 -16.88
N GLY A 244 -14.23 -26.76 -16.31
CA GLY A 244 -14.88 -25.57 -15.77
C GLY A 244 -15.97 -25.13 -16.74
N PRO A 245 -17.10 -24.60 -16.23
CA PRO A 245 -18.35 -24.49 -16.94
C PRO A 245 -18.08 -24.10 -18.39
N SER A 246 -18.36 -25.01 -19.33
CA SER A 246 -18.38 -24.63 -20.73
C SER A 246 -19.33 -23.43 -20.79
N THR A 247 -18.92 -22.36 -21.45
CA THR A 247 -19.50 -21.02 -21.34
C THR A 247 -20.94 -20.91 -21.90
N GLY A 248 -21.68 -22.02 -21.99
CA GLY A 248 -23.09 -22.09 -22.29
C GLY A 248 -23.91 -22.63 -21.12
N ASN A 249 -24.65 -21.74 -20.47
CA ASN A 249 -25.83 -21.97 -19.62
C ASN A 249 -25.69 -22.94 -18.42
N ASN A 250 -25.59 -22.37 -17.21
CA ASN A 250 -26.07 -22.91 -15.92
C ASN A 250 -25.95 -24.43 -15.71
N ALA A 251 -24.85 -25.06 -16.14
CA ALA A 251 -24.59 -26.45 -15.81
C ALA A 251 -24.23 -26.53 -14.31
N ASN A 252 -25.07 -27.22 -13.55
CA ASN A 252 -24.89 -27.49 -12.13
C ASN A 252 -23.44 -27.93 -11.86
N ILE A 253 -22.77 -27.23 -10.94
CA ILE A 253 -21.49 -27.66 -10.37
C ILE A 253 -21.74 -29.06 -9.78
N THR A 254 -21.24 -30.09 -10.46
CA THR A 254 -21.42 -31.46 -9.99
C THR A 254 -20.56 -31.64 -8.75
N ASN A 255 -21.25 -31.88 -7.61
CA ASN A 255 -20.62 -32.27 -6.36
C ASN A 255 -19.62 -33.40 -6.66
N GLY A 256 -18.44 -33.37 -6.01
CA GLY A 256 -17.51 -34.49 -6.07
C GLY A 256 -18.17 -35.82 -5.67
N PRO A 257 -17.50 -36.96 -5.90
CA PRO A 257 -18.06 -38.27 -5.60
C PRO A 257 -18.64 -38.28 -4.18
N SER A 258 -19.92 -38.67 -4.08
CA SER A 258 -20.58 -38.81 -2.79
C SER A 258 -19.88 -39.90 -1.97
N THR A 259 -20.09 -39.91 -0.65
CA THR A 259 -19.63 -41.04 0.19
C THR A 259 -20.10 -42.37 -0.37
N THR A 260 -21.31 -42.42 -0.94
CA THR A 260 -21.88 -43.59 -1.63
C THR A 260 -21.08 -44.00 -2.87
N ASP A 261 -20.56 -43.05 -3.65
CA ASP A 261 -19.73 -43.33 -4.82
C ASP A 261 -18.36 -43.88 -4.42
N ILE A 262 -17.80 -43.38 -3.31
CA ILE A 262 -16.54 -43.88 -2.73
C ILE A 262 -16.73 -45.31 -2.20
N GLU A 263 -17.82 -45.57 -1.47
CA GLU A 263 -18.16 -46.90 -0.95
C GLU A 263 -18.42 -47.91 -2.08
N ALA A 264 -19.09 -47.48 -3.16
CA ALA A 264 -19.31 -48.31 -4.35
C ALA A 264 -17.99 -48.65 -5.07
N LEU A 265 -17.09 -47.67 -5.21
CA LEU A 265 -15.76 -47.87 -5.79
C LEU A 265 -14.92 -48.82 -4.95
N GLU A 266 -14.92 -48.64 -3.63
CA GLU A 266 -14.21 -49.50 -2.70
C GLU A 266 -14.73 -50.94 -2.75
N THR A 267 -16.06 -51.11 -2.79
CA THR A 267 -16.69 -52.43 -2.88
C THR A 267 -16.28 -53.13 -4.18
N SER A 268 -16.28 -52.41 -5.30
CA SER A 268 -15.80 -52.92 -6.59
C SER A 268 -14.32 -53.31 -6.52
N ALA A 269 -13.46 -52.45 -5.98
CA ALA A 269 -12.03 -52.72 -5.87
C ALA A 269 -11.72 -53.95 -4.99
N ARG A 270 -12.46 -54.13 -3.88
CA ARG A 270 -12.38 -55.34 -3.04
C ARG A 270 -12.78 -56.59 -3.80
N GLN A 271 -13.87 -56.54 -4.57
CA GLN A 271 -14.36 -57.67 -5.34
C GLN A 271 -13.35 -58.12 -6.41
N VAL A 272 -12.80 -57.17 -7.17
CA VAL A 272 -11.80 -57.44 -8.22
C VAL A 272 -10.53 -58.05 -7.61
N THR A 273 -10.05 -57.47 -6.51
CA THR A 273 -8.88 -57.97 -5.78
C THR A 273 -9.10 -59.40 -5.29
N GLY A 274 -10.26 -59.67 -4.68
CA GLY A 274 -10.60 -61.00 -4.19
C GLY A 274 -10.67 -62.05 -5.30
N GLN A 275 -11.28 -61.72 -6.45
CA GLN A 275 -11.38 -62.62 -7.61
C GLN A 275 -10.01 -62.94 -8.22
N ARG A 276 -9.14 -61.93 -8.36
CA ARG A 276 -7.78 -62.09 -8.91
C ARG A 276 -6.88 -62.93 -8.02
N ILE A 277 -6.86 -62.62 -6.73
CA ILE A 277 -6.05 -63.36 -5.75
C ILE A 277 -6.48 -64.82 -5.67
N ALA A 278 -7.79 -65.10 -5.78
CA ALA A 278 -8.29 -66.47 -5.83
C ALA A 278 -7.83 -67.24 -7.08
N GLY A 279 -7.58 -66.54 -8.19
CA GLY A 279 -7.08 -67.12 -9.45
C GLY A 279 -5.56 -67.05 -9.64
N ALA A 280 -4.82 -66.43 -8.71
CA ALA A 280 -3.38 -66.20 -8.86
C ALA A 280 -2.60 -67.51 -8.73
N ALA A 281 -1.88 -67.89 -9.80
CA ALA A 281 -1.10 -69.12 -9.86
C ALA A 281 -0.07 -69.22 -8.72
N ALA A 282 0.50 -68.08 -8.29
CA ALA A 282 1.45 -68.00 -7.17
C ALA A 282 0.87 -68.44 -5.82
N LEU A 283 -0.45 -68.38 -5.63
CA LEU A 283 -1.14 -68.83 -4.41
C LEU A 283 -1.77 -70.21 -4.54
N ALA A 284 -1.81 -70.78 -5.75
CA ALA A 284 -2.43 -72.08 -6.00
C ALA A 284 -1.78 -73.23 -5.21
N ALA A 285 -0.50 -73.07 -4.83
CA ALA A 285 0.26 -74.02 -4.04
C ALA A 285 0.02 -73.94 -2.52
N LEU A 286 -0.64 -72.88 -2.03
CA LEU A 286 -0.97 -72.73 -0.61
C LEU A 286 -2.30 -73.43 -0.29
N ASP A 287 -2.41 -73.93 0.95
CA ASP A 287 -3.68 -74.41 1.47
C ASP A 287 -4.68 -73.25 1.69
N GLU A 288 -5.97 -73.58 1.82
CA GLU A 288 -7.03 -72.57 1.96
C GLU A 288 -6.90 -71.76 3.28
N ALA A 289 -6.27 -72.35 4.31
CA ALA A 289 -6.08 -71.73 5.61
C ALA A 289 -5.02 -70.62 5.56
N GLU A 290 -4.00 -70.76 4.72
CA GLU A 290 -2.97 -69.75 4.45
C GLU A 290 -3.40 -68.74 3.39
N ARG A 291 -4.22 -69.15 2.41
CA ARG A 291 -4.70 -68.28 1.32
C ARG A 291 -5.70 -67.24 1.80
N THR A 292 -6.61 -67.60 2.71
CA THR A 292 -7.67 -66.71 3.20
C THR A 292 -7.13 -65.45 3.89
N PRO A 293 -6.18 -65.53 4.84
CA PRO A 293 -5.58 -64.36 5.48
C PRO A 293 -4.86 -63.42 4.51
N VAL A 294 -4.20 -63.96 3.48
CA VAL A 294 -3.50 -63.15 2.45
C VAL A 294 -4.51 -62.40 1.60
N ARG A 295 -5.59 -63.08 1.17
CA ARG A 295 -6.69 -62.46 0.43
C ARG A 295 -7.36 -61.34 1.22
N ASP A 296 -7.68 -61.59 2.48
CA ASP A 296 -8.36 -60.61 3.33
C ASP A 296 -7.47 -59.40 3.64
N LYS A 297 -6.17 -59.62 3.91
CA LYS A 297 -5.20 -58.53 4.07
C LYS A 297 -5.03 -57.71 2.80
N ALA A 298 -4.96 -58.35 1.62
CA ALA A 298 -4.84 -57.65 0.35
C ALA A 298 -6.11 -56.86 -0.01
N MET A 299 -7.29 -57.43 0.22
CA MET A 299 -8.56 -56.70 0.07
C MET A 299 -8.66 -55.51 1.03
N ASN A 300 -8.24 -55.68 2.29
CA ASN A 300 -8.20 -54.59 3.26
C ASN A 300 -7.13 -53.54 2.91
N ALA A 301 -5.98 -53.95 2.35
CA ALA A 301 -4.94 -53.04 1.89
C ALA A 301 -5.38 -52.25 0.65
N VAL A 302 -6.11 -52.87 -0.30
CA VAL A 302 -6.72 -52.15 -1.44
C VAL A 302 -7.85 -51.25 -0.97
N ALA A 303 -8.69 -51.70 -0.05
CA ALA A 303 -9.73 -50.88 0.54
C ALA A 303 -9.15 -49.67 1.29
N ALA A 304 -8.12 -49.90 2.09
CA ALA A 304 -7.36 -48.85 2.74
C ALA A 304 -6.64 -47.98 1.71
N ALA A 305 -6.09 -48.53 0.64
CA ALA A 305 -5.45 -47.77 -0.43
C ALA A 305 -6.45 -47.08 -1.36
N VAL A 306 -7.75 -47.36 -1.31
CA VAL A 306 -8.81 -46.62 -2.03
C VAL A 306 -9.42 -45.55 -1.11
N ARG A 307 -9.66 -45.88 0.17
CA ARG A 307 -10.12 -44.92 1.19
C ARG A 307 -9.04 -43.90 1.57
N ASN A 308 -7.81 -44.38 1.66
CA ASN A 308 -6.60 -43.63 1.99
C ASN A 308 -5.73 -43.43 0.74
N ASP A 309 -6.23 -43.66 -0.48
CA ASP A 309 -5.44 -43.48 -1.71
C ASP A 309 -4.85 -42.08 -1.68
N PRO A 310 -3.53 -41.97 -1.63
CA PRO A 310 -2.93 -40.68 -1.67
C PRO A 310 -2.95 -40.19 -3.13
N VAL A 311 -4.04 -39.54 -3.53
CA VAL A 311 -3.98 -38.22 -4.19
C VAL A 311 -3.04 -37.23 -3.41
N LEU A 312 -2.58 -37.68 -2.25
CA LEU A 312 -1.74 -37.18 -1.18
C LEU A 312 -0.31 -37.82 -1.16
N VAL A 313 0.42 -38.01 -2.27
CA VAL A 313 1.90 -37.87 -2.07
C VAL A 313 2.06 -36.39 -1.80
N PRO A 314 2.57 -35.98 -0.63
CA PRO A 314 2.86 -34.59 -0.42
C PRO A 314 4.01 -34.27 -1.38
N THR A 315 3.68 -33.78 -2.58
CA THR A 315 4.34 -32.54 -2.97
C THR A 315 4.06 -31.62 -1.81
N PHE A 316 5.00 -31.56 -0.86
CA PHE A 316 4.95 -30.64 0.26
C PHE A 316 4.93 -29.26 -0.36
N VAL A 317 3.73 -28.79 -0.72
CA VAL A 317 3.52 -27.43 -1.13
C VAL A 317 3.54 -26.65 0.17
N ASN A 318 4.73 -26.20 0.53
CA ASN A 318 4.90 -25.31 1.66
C ASN A 318 4.34 -23.92 1.27
N LEU A 319 3.01 -23.81 1.20
CA LEU A 319 2.33 -22.56 0.82
C LEU A 319 2.57 -21.48 1.87
N ALA A 320 2.80 -21.88 3.13
CA ALA A 320 3.26 -20.98 4.19
C ALA A 320 4.59 -20.30 3.81
N GLY A 321 5.58 -21.05 3.32
CA GLY A 321 6.86 -20.51 2.86
C GLY A 321 6.70 -19.57 1.65
N ILE A 322 5.83 -19.94 0.70
CA ILE A 322 5.51 -19.11 -0.47
C ILE A 322 4.83 -17.80 -0.04
N TRP A 323 3.87 -17.88 0.88
CA TRP A 323 3.17 -16.73 1.46
C TRP A 323 4.12 -15.79 2.22
N LEU A 324 5.00 -16.32 3.08
CA LEU A 324 6.01 -15.52 3.76
C LEU A 324 6.98 -14.85 2.77
N GLY A 325 7.31 -15.52 1.67
CA GLY A 325 8.05 -14.92 0.56
C GLY A 325 7.31 -13.74 -0.08
N ALA A 326 6.00 -13.87 -0.30
CA ALA A 326 5.15 -12.78 -0.81
C ALA A 326 5.05 -11.61 0.19
N VAL A 327 4.91 -11.87 1.49
CA VAL A 327 4.94 -10.85 2.56
C VAL A 327 6.24 -10.06 2.54
N LEU A 328 7.38 -10.77 2.52
CA LEU A 328 8.71 -10.16 2.47
C LEU A 328 8.84 -9.26 1.24
N LEU A 329 8.42 -9.76 0.08
CA LEU A 329 8.54 -9.04 -1.17
C LEU A 329 7.67 -7.77 -1.23
N LEU A 330 6.41 -7.85 -0.79
CA LEU A 330 5.55 -6.66 -0.69
C LEU A 330 6.09 -5.64 0.32
N THR A 331 6.73 -6.10 1.39
CA THR A 331 7.43 -5.22 2.35
C THR A 331 8.61 -4.50 1.70
N VAL A 332 9.40 -5.21 0.88
CA VAL A 332 10.50 -4.62 0.10
C VAL A 332 9.95 -3.58 -0.89
N VAL A 333 8.87 -3.89 -1.61
CA VAL A 333 8.21 -2.94 -2.51
C VAL A 333 7.82 -1.66 -1.77
N ALA A 334 7.15 -1.78 -0.63
CA ALA A 334 6.76 -0.63 0.19
C ALA A 334 7.97 0.18 0.64
N GLY A 335 9.07 -0.48 1.02
CA GLY A 335 10.32 0.16 1.39
C GLY A 335 10.99 0.91 0.23
N VAL A 336 10.98 0.34 -0.98
CA VAL A 336 11.48 0.98 -2.20
C VAL A 336 10.65 2.21 -2.54
N VAL A 337 9.32 2.12 -2.47
CA VAL A 337 8.41 3.26 -2.65
C VAL A 337 8.71 4.35 -1.61
N GLY A 338 8.84 3.97 -0.34
CA GLY A 338 9.23 4.89 0.73
C GLY A 338 10.54 5.62 0.44
N LYS A 339 11.56 4.88 -0.03
CA LYS A 339 12.87 5.43 -0.38
C LYS A 339 12.79 6.40 -1.56
N GLY A 340 11.91 6.14 -2.52
CA GLY A 340 11.68 7.01 -3.67
C GLY A 340 11.10 8.38 -3.28
N PHE A 341 10.11 8.41 -2.37
CA PHE A 341 9.45 9.66 -1.97
C PHE A 341 10.20 10.44 -0.88
N TYR A 342 10.77 9.74 0.11
CA TYR A 342 11.33 10.37 1.31
C TYR A 342 12.84 10.13 1.49
N GLY A 343 13.50 9.43 0.58
CA GLY A 343 14.93 9.10 0.69
C GLY A 343 15.27 8.03 1.75
N SER A 344 14.27 7.51 2.48
CA SER A 344 14.40 6.48 3.51
C SER A 344 13.53 5.27 3.18
N VAL A 345 13.99 4.05 3.47
CA VAL A 345 13.19 2.83 3.32
C VAL A 345 11.93 2.88 4.20
N LEU A 346 11.99 3.57 5.33
CA LEU A 346 10.83 3.80 6.20
C LEU A 346 9.93 4.94 5.71
N GLY A 347 10.21 5.51 4.54
CA GLY A 347 9.50 6.66 3.99
C GLY A 347 8.00 6.46 3.84
N VAL A 348 7.55 5.22 3.59
CA VAL A 348 6.12 4.88 3.51
C VAL A 348 5.40 5.11 4.86
N LEU A 349 6.14 5.09 5.96
CA LEU A 349 5.64 5.32 7.31
C LEU A 349 5.72 6.79 7.73
N ILE A 350 6.46 7.62 7.00
CA ILE A 350 6.63 9.05 7.30
C ILE A 350 5.38 9.80 6.86
N ASP A 351 4.80 10.61 7.74
CA ASP A 351 3.63 11.44 7.44
C ASP A 351 3.98 12.84 6.89
N SER A 352 2.97 13.69 6.68
CA SER A 352 3.16 15.06 6.19
C SER A 352 3.93 15.97 7.17
N ARG A 353 4.16 15.52 8.40
CA ARG A 353 4.90 16.25 9.44
C ARG A 353 6.35 15.77 9.55
N ASN A 354 6.79 14.92 8.63
CA ASN A 354 8.09 14.26 8.65
C ASN A 354 8.32 13.44 9.94
N ARG A 355 7.27 12.77 10.44
CA ARG A 355 7.34 11.86 11.60
C ARG A 355 6.84 10.46 11.23
N LEU A 356 7.37 9.44 11.90
CA LEU A 356 6.85 8.08 11.73
C LEU A 356 5.45 7.97 12.31
N SER A 357 4.51 7.47 11.51
CA SER A 357 3.10 7.35 11.86
C SER A 357 2.74 5.90 12.17
N LEU A 358 2.25 5.69 13.39
CA LEU A 358 1.78 4.38 13.87
C LEU A 358 0.59 3.86 13.06
N SER A 359 -0.33 4.74 12.62
CA SER A 359 -1.46 4.35 11.79
C SER A 359 -1.04 3.91 10.39
N ARG A 360 -0.05 4.60 9.77
CA ARG A 360 0.52 4.17 8.49
C ARG A 360 1.20 2.81 8.59
N LEU A 361 1.90 2.56 9.71
CA LEU A 361 2.53 1.26 9.98
C LEU A 361 1.51 0.12 10.00
N GLN A 362 0.37 0.32 10.66
CA GLN A 362 -0.70 -0.68 10.73
C GLN A 362 -1.37 -0.93 9.40
N VAL A 363 -1.74 0.15 8.68
CA VAL A 363 -2.32 0.01 7.35
C VAL A 363 -1.37 -0.74 6.44
N LEU A 364 -0.07 -0.42 6.49
CA LEU A 364 0.94 -1.12 5.72
C LEU A 364 1.00 -2.61 6.10
N PHE A 365 1.11 -2.95 7.38
CA PHE A 365 1.19 -4.34 7.81
C PHE A 365 -0.04 -5.15 7.43
N TRP A 366 -1.24 -4.66 7.75
CA TRP A 366 -2.48 -5.37 7.43
C TRP A 366 -2.71 -5.50 5.93
N SER A 367 -2.37 -4.46 5.15
CA SER A 367 -2.43 -4.54 3.69
C SER A 367 -1.46 -5.59 3.14
N VAL A 368 -0.21 -5.58 3.61
CA VAL A 368 0.81 -6.56 3.17
C VAL A 368 0.37 -7.98 3.53
N LEU A 369 -0.07 -8.24 4.75
CA LEU A 369 -0.46 -9.58 5.21
C LEU A 369 -1.69 -10.11 4.47
N VAL A 370 -2.74 -9.30 4.32
CA VAL A 370 -3.99 -9.76 3.70
C VAL A 370 -3.85 -9.86 2.18
N LEU A 371 -3.19 -8.89 1.52
CA LEU A 371 -3.01 -8.94 0.07
C LEU A 371 -2.04 -10.03 -0.36
N SER A 372 -0.96 -10.26 0.40
CA SER A 372 -0.05 -11.40 0.13
C SER A 372 -0.81 -12.73 0.27
N LEU A 373 -1.59 -12.90 1.34
CA LEU A 373 -2.39 -14.10 1.54
C LEU A 373 -3.34 -14.32 0.38
N PHE A 374 -4.10 -13.29 -0.01
CA PHE A 374 -5.04 -13.36 -1.12
C PHE A 374 -4.37 -13.72 -2.43
N SER A 375 -3.25 -13.07 -2.74
CA SER A 375 -2.54 -13.33 -3.99
C SER A 375 -2.07 -14.79 -4.07
N VAL A 376 -1.43 -15.31 -3.03
CA VAL A 376 -0.87 -16.65 -3.03
C VAL A 376 -1.97 -17.70 -3.08
N THR A 377 -2.99 -17.60 -2.22
CA THR A 377 -4.06 -18.61 -2.18
C THR A 377 -4.94 -18.57 -3.42
N SER A 378 -5.24 -17.39 -3.97
CA SER A 378 -6.06 -17.29 -5.18
C SER A 378 -5.35 -17.88 -6.38
N ILE A 379 -4.07 -17.56 -6.56
CA ILE A 379 -3.29 -18.02 -7.72
C ILE A 379 -3.01 -19.53 -7.60
N PHE A 380 -2.73 -20.01 -6.39
CA PHE A 380 -2.64 -21.44 -6.13
C PHE A 380 -3.94 -22.16 -6.49
N LEU A 381 -5.10 -21.64 -6.06
CA LEU A 381 -6.40 -22.28 -6.29
C LEU A 381 -6.82 -22.26 -7.76
N VAL A 382 -6.49 -21.19 -8.49
CA VAL A 382 -6.64 -21.15 -9.96
C VAL A 382 -5.77 -22.21 -10.63
N GLY A 383 -4.52 -22.38 -10.17
CA GLY A 383 -3.63 -23.44 -10.66
C GLY A 383 -4.16 -24.84 -10.36
N ALA A 384 -4.69 -25.06 -9.15
CA ALA A 384 -5.20 -26.36 -8.70
C ALA A 384 -6.50 -26.78 -9.39
N THR A 385 -7.41 -25.83 -9.63
CA THR A 385 -8.74 -26.12 -10.19
C THR A 385 -8.83 -25.89 -11.70
N GLY A 386 -7.92 -25.11 -12.28
CA GLY A 386 -8.00 -24.68 -13.68
C GLY A 386 -9.13 -23.69 -13.97
N THR A 387 -9.82 -23.15 -12.95
CA THR A 387 -10.95 -22.23 -13.13
C THR A 387 -10.78 -20.95 -12.34
N VAL A 388 -11.22 -19.82 -12.92
CA VAL A 388 -11.20 -18.50 -12.26
C VAL A 388 -12.35 -18.36 -11.25
N GLY A 389 -13.39 -19.20 -11.35
CA GLY A 389 -14.54 -19.22 -10.43
C GLY A 389 -14.20 -19.68 -9.01
N ALA A 390 -13.02 -20.25 -8.81
CA ALA A 390 -12.52 -20.71 -7.53
C ALA A 390 -11.70 -19.63 -6.80
N LEU A 391 -12.15 -18.38 -6.77
CA LEU A 391 -11.52 -17.40 -5.88
C LEU A 391 -11.89 -17.73 -4.42
N PRO A 392 -10.92 -17.70 -3.50
CA PRO A 392 -11.19 -18.01 -2.11
C PRO A 392 -12.08 -16.92 -1.49
N GLN A 393 -13.10 -17.34 -0.75
CA GLN A 393 -14.00 -16.41 -0.06
C GLN A 393 -13.41 -16.07 1.31
N TYR A 394 -13.11 -14.80 1.53
CA TYR A 394 -12.69 -14.34 2.85
C TYR A 394 -13.88 -14.15 3.78
N PRO A 395 -13.80 -14.65 5.03
CA PRO A 395 -14.69 -14.22 6.10
C PRO A 395 -14.73 -12.70 6.16
N TRP A 396 -15.94 -12.15 6.35
CA TRP A 396 -16.15 -10.70 6.44
C TRP A 396 -15.25 -10.04 7.51
N ALA A 397 -14.86 -10.79 8.54
CA ALA A 397 -13.90 -10.38 9.57
C ALA A 397 -12.56 -9.86 9.01
N ILE A 398 -12.03 -10.50 7.96
CA ILE A 398 -10.77 -10.09 7.32
C ILE A 398 -10.97 -8.79 6.53
N TRP A 399 -12.13 -8.64 5.87
CA TRP A 399 -12.50 -7.38 5.22
C TRP A 399 -12.73 -6.25 6.22
N ALA A 400 -13.38 -6.54 7.35
CA ALA A 400 -13.57 -5.60 8.43
C ALA A 400 -12.22 -5.15 9.01
N LEU A 401 -11.27 -6.06 9.17
CA LEU A 401 -9.91 -5.75 9.61
C LEU A 401 -9.23 -4.75 8.68
N LEU A 402 -9.30 -4.97 7.35
CA LEU A 402 -8.79 -4.00 6.37
C LEU A 402 -9.56 -2.68 6.41
N GLY A 403 -10.89 -2.73 6.47
CA GLY A 403 -11.76 -1.56 6.48
C GLY A 403 -11.52 -0.66 7.68
N ILE A 404 -11.42 -1.23 8.89
CA ILE A 404 -11.10 -0.52 10.13
C ILE A 404 -9.71 0.13 10.02
N SER A 405 -8.73 -0.60 9.51
CA SER A 405 -7.36 -0.09 9.34
C SER A 405 -7.31 1.10 8.38
N ILE A 406 -7.93 0.96 7.21
CA ILE A 406 -7.95 2.00 6.18
C ILE A 406 -8.76 3.21 6.65
N GLY A 407 -9.94 3.01 7.24
CA GLY A 407 -10.82 4.10 7.67
C GLY A 407 -10.25 4.97 8.81
N THR A 408 -9.45 4.38 9.70
CA THR A 408 -8.89 5.10 10.85
C THR A 408 -7.83 6.13 10.45
N THR A 409 -7.08 5.87 9.38
CA THR A 409 -5.92 6.69 9.00
C THR A 409 -6.31 8.11 8.53
N PRO A 410 -7.27 8.29 7.61
CA PRO A 410 -7.75 9.61 7.22
C PRO A 410 -8.39 10.36 8.40
N LEU A 411 -9.14 9.66 9.24
CA LEU A 411 -9.84 10.27 10.37
C LEU A 411 -8.86 10.88 11.38
N SER A 412 -7.77 10.16 11.67
CA SER A 412 -6.66 10.69 12.46
C SER A 412 -6.04 11.96 11.84
N GLY A 413 -5.91 12.02 10.52
CA GLY A 413 -5.42 13.20 9.80
C GLY A 413 -6.35 14.40 9.93
N LEU A 414 -7.67 14.20 9.87
CA LEU A 414 -8.66 15.27 10.04
C LEU A 414 -8.66 15.85 11.46
N ILE A 415 -8.52 15.00 12.48
CA ILE A 415 -8.40 15.46 13.88
C ILE A 415 -7.14 16.32 14.05
N LEU A 416 -6.02 15.88 13.47
CA LEU A 416 -4.77 16.64 13.50
C LEU A 416 -4.87 17.96 12.76
N LEU A 417 -5.58 17.99 11.62
CA LEU A 417 -5.85 19.22 10.89
C LEU A 417 -6.66 20.20 11.77
N SER A 418 -7.69 19.72 12.46
CA SER A 418 -8.46 20.54 13.41
C SER A 418 -7.62 21.05 14.59
N LYS A 419 -6.65 20.28 15.07
CA LYS A 419 -5.71 20.73 16.11
C LYS A 419 -4.66 21.72 15.58
N SER A 420 -4.30 21.62 14.31
CA SER A 420 -3.33 22.53 13.68
C SER A 420 -3.89 23.95 13.48
N THR A 421 -5.22 24.12 13.46
CA THR A 421 -5.88 25.42 13.39
C THR A 421 -6.11 26.06 14.76
N GLN A 422 -5.85 25.34 15.86
CA GLN A 422 -5.95 25.88 17.20
C GLN A 422 -4.71 26.73 17.55
N PRO A 423 -4.85 27.78 18.37
CA PRO A 423 -3.71 28.59 18.79
C PRO A 423 -2.66 27.72 19.50
N PRO A 424 -1.35 28.05 19.33
CA PRO A 424 -0.27 27.37 20.04
C PRO A 424 -0.51 27.36 21.55
N GLN A 425 -0.10 26.28 22.22
CA GLN A 425 -0.16 26.22 23.68
C GLN A 425 0.88 27.16 24.31
N PRO A 426 0.65 27.71 25.51
CA PRO A 426 1.55 28.69 26.14
C PRO A 426 2.99 28.19 26.32
N ASN A 427 3.19 26.87 26.48
CA ASN A 427 4.50 26.24 26.61
C ASN A 427 5.15 25.88 25.27
N ALA A 428 4.49 26.14 24.13
CA ALA A 428 5.00 25.77 22.82
C ALA A 428 6.32 26.48 22.51
N GLU A 429 6.44 27.75 22.87
CA GLU A 429 7.65 28.56 22.62
C GLU A 429 8.89 27.98 23.29
N GLN A 430 8.79 27.55 24.56
CA GLN A 430 9.90 26.92 25.27
C GLN A 430 10.36 25.61 24.63
N SER A 431 9.42 24.81 24.13
CA SER A 431 9.77 23.54 23.49
C SER A 431 10.44 23.75 22.13
N ILE A 432 10.01 24.75 21.34
CA ILE A 432 10.64 25.10 20.05
C ILE A 432 12.07 25.57 20.28
N MET A 433 12.31 26.36 21.34
CA MET A 433 13.67 26.76 21.72
C MET A 433 14.57 25.56 22.08
N ALA A 434 13.99 24.46 22.58
CA ALA A 434 14.74 23.27 22.98
C ALA A 434 15.11 22.33 21.81
N ASP A 435 14.45 22.43 20.65
CA ASP A 435 14.86 21.68 19.44
C ASP A 435 14.75 22.57 18.17
N PRO A 436 15.89 23.09 17.68
CA PRO A 436 15.91 24.00 16.53
C PRO A 436 15.49 23.33 15.21
N ASN A 437 15.37 21.99 15.16
CA ASN A 437 14.90 21.26 13.98
C ASN A 437 13.40 21.00 13.97
N SER A 438 12.69 21.39 15.04
CA SER A 438 11.25 21.26 15.19
C SER A 438 10.57 22.62 14.95
N THR A 439 9.38 22.59 14.35
CA THR A 439 8.48 23.75 14.28
C THR A 439 7.07 23.31 14.68
N ASN A 440 6.19 24.27 14.94
CA ASN A 440 4.80 23.99 15.25
C ASN A 440 3.87 24.60 14.20
N VAL A 441 2.80 23.87 13.90
CA VAL A 441 1.65 24.40 13.17
C VAL A 441 0.46 24.29 14.11
N GLY A 442 0.12 25.40 14.77
CA GLY A 442 -0.82 25.42 15.88
C GLY A 442 -0.29 24.61 17.07
N ARG A 443 -1.07 23.61 17.51
CA ARG A 443 -0.70 22.71 18.62
C ARG A 443 0.14 21.50 18.18
N VAL A 444 0.33 21.30 16.88
CA VAL A 444 0.94 20.09 16.32
C VAL A 444 2.41 20.32 16.02
N GLU A 445 3.26 19.38 16.45
CA GLU A 445 4.69 19.37 16.14
C GLU A 445 4.97 18.88 14.71
N VAL A 446 5.89 19.56 14.03
CA VAL A 446 6.34 19.25 12.67
C VAL A 446 7.86 19.26 12.63
N ASN A 447 8.45 18.19 12.07
CA ASN A 447 9.88 18.14 11.82
C ASN A 447 10.21 18.91 10.54
N LEU A 448 11.11 19.89 10.63
CA LEU A 448 11.55 20.68 9.48
C LEU A 448 12.45 19.87 8.55
N SER A 449 13.26 18.97 9.11
CA SER A 449 14.09 18.07 8.34
C SER A 449 13.27 16.87 7.86
N GLN A 450 13.31 16.61 6.55
CA GLN A 450 12.72 15.40 5.96
C GLN A 450 13.31 14.11 6.55
N ASN A 451 14.54 14.17 7.07
CA ASN A 451 15.23 13.05 7.73
C ASN A 451 15.19 13.15 9.27
N GLY A 452 14.39 14.06 9.83
CA GLY A 452 14.30 14.30 11.28
C GLY A 452 13.42 13.31 12.04
N TRP A 453 12.84 12.30 11.37
CA TRP A 453 12.01 11.29 12.01
C TRP A 453 12.81 10.40 12.97
N SER A 454 12.16 9.93 14.03
CA SER A 454 12.74 9.02 15.03
C SER A 454 11.83 7.83 15.25
N PHE A 455 12.39 6.65 15.54
CA PHE A 455 11.60 5.49 15.98
C PHE A 455 10.77 5.78 17.24
N LEU A 456 11.23 6.71 18.08
CA LEU A 456 10.49 7.14 19.25
C LEU A 456 9.20 7.89 18.89
N ASP A 457 9.04 8.38 17.65
CA ASP A 457 7.82 9.04 17.20
C ASP A 457 6.58 8.13 17.25
N PHE A 458 6.77 6.80 17.18
CA PHE A 458 5.66 5.86 17.39
C PHE A 458 5.08 5.95 18.80
N PHE A 459 5.91 6.33 19.78
CA PHE A 459 5.57 6.31 21.19
C PHE A 459 5.47 7.71 21.80
N ARG A 460 5.97 8.75 21.13
CA ARG A 460 5.94 10.13 21.61
C ARG A 460 4.60 10.80 21.31
N GLY A 461 4.32 11.86 22.05
CA GLY A 461 3.22 12.78 21.75
C GLY A 461 3.31 13.42 20.36
N GLU A 462 2.16 13.78 19.80
CA GLU A 462 2.04 14.54 18.55
C GLU A 462 1.90 16.06 18.78
N GLU A 463 1.61 16.45 20.02
CA GLU A 463 1.42 17.85 20.38
C GLU A 463 2.71 18.40 20.99
N VAL A 464 2.87 19.71 20.83
CA VAL A 464 4.08 20.40 21.30
C VAL A 464 4.27 20.23 22.82
N ALA A 465 3.19 20.26 23.60
CA ALA A 465 3.25 20.09 25.06
C ALA A 465 3.68 18.69 25.52
N ASN A 466 3.51 17.66 24.69
CA ASN A 466 3.82 16.27 25.08
C ASN A 466 4.83 15.58 24.14
N ARG A 467 5.57 16.35 23.34
CA ARG A 467 6.53 15.82 22.36
C ARG A 467 7.62 14.94 22.97
N ASN A 468 8.06 15.29 24.19
CA ASN A 468 9.12 14.61 24.91
C ASN A 468 8.58 13.52 25.85
N GLU A 469 7.27 13.38 25.93
CA GLU A 469 6.60 12.41 26.78
C GLU A 469 6.23 11.16 25.97
N ILE A 470 6.30 10.01 26.62
CA ILE A 470 5.79 8.76 26.07
C ILE A 470 4.26 8.79 26.20
N ASP A 471 3.59 8.75 25.06
CA ASP A 471 2.16 8.57 24.93
C ASP A 471 1.81 7.09 25.19
N ILE A 472 1.42 6.81 26.43
CA ILE A 472 1.02 5.47 26.90
C ILE A 472 -0.04 4.86 25.98
N SER A 473 -0.97 5.66 25.45
CA SER A 473 -2.04 5.16 24.59
C SER A 473 -1.51 4.61 23.27
N ARG A 474 -0.49 5.24 22.68
CA ARG A 474 0.17 4.75 21.47
C ARG A 474 1.01 3.53 21.73
N PHE A 475 1.70 3.50 22.86
CA PHE A 475 2.45 2.31 23.25
C PHE A 475 1.52 1.10 23.40
N GLN A 476 0.40 1.25 24.13
CA GLN A 476 -0.61 0.21 24.24
C GLN A 476 -1.15 -0.21 22.87
N TYR A 477 -1.45 0.76 22.00
CA TYR A 477 -1.95 0.52 20.66
C TYR A 477 -0.95 -0.27 19.80
N PHE A 478 0.33 0.11 19.84
CA PHE A 478 1.42 -0.59 19.16
C PHE A 478 1.55 -2.04 19.67
N VAL A 479 1.52 -2.25 20.99
CA VAL A 479 1.63 -3.59 21.59
C VAL A 479 0.45 -4.48 21.20
N ILE A 480 -0.78 -3.98 21.29
CA ILE A 480 -1.98 -4.75 20.88
C ILE A 480 -1.86 -5.14 19.39
N THR A 481 -1.47 -4.20 18.54
CA THR A 481 -1.29 -4.47 17.11
C THR A 481 -0.25 -5.56 16.88
N LEU A 482 0.90 -5.46 17.54
CA LEU A 482 1.99 -6.41 17.39
C LEU A 482 1.55 -7.82 17.81
N VAL A 483 0.83 -7.93 18.94
CA VAL A 483 0.28 -9.20 19.42
C VAL A 483 -0.73 -9.78 18.43
N LEU A 484 -1.69 -8.97 17.95
CA LEU A 484 -2.68 -9.41 16.96
C LEU A 484 -2.02 -9.83 15.64
N MET A 485 -0.96 -9.14 15.23
CA MET A 485 -0.18 -9.49 14.05
C MET A 485 0.51 -10.85 14.20
N ILE A 486 1.16 -11.09 15.34
CA ILE A 486 1.83 -12.38 15.63
C ILE A 486 0.80 -13.52 15.64
N ILE A 487 -0.35 -13.31 16.29
CA ILE A 487 -1.44 -14.30 16.31
C ILE A 487 -1.94 -14.57 14.90
N PHE A 488 -2.20 -13.53 14.10
CA PHE A 488 -2.66 -13.68 12.72
C PHE A 488 -1.67 -14.46 11.86
N VAL A 489 -0.38 -14.11 11.94
CA VAL A 489 0.69 -14.82 11.22
C VAL A 489 0.77 -16.27 11.66
N GLY A 490 0.73 -16.55 12.96
CA GLY A 490 0.76 -17.90 13.50
C GLY A 490 -0.43 -18.75 13.03
N LEU A 491 -1.65 -18.20 13.06
CA LEU A 491 -2.86 -18.87 12.58
C LEU A 491 -2.77 -19.19 11.08
N VAL A 492 -2.41 -18.20 10.26
CA VAL A 492 -2.28 -18.38 8.81
C VAL A 492 -1.17 -19.37 8.47
N THR A 493 0.02 -19.24 9.09
CA THR A 493 1.12 -20.18 8.88
C THR A 493 0.72 -21.60 9.29
N ASN A 494 0.09 -21.78 10.45
CA ASN A 494 -0.37 -23.09 10.90
C ASN A 494 -1.36 -23.69 9.91
N GLU A 495 -2.37 -22.92 9.49
CA GLU A 495 -3.36 -23.37 8.50
C GLU A 495 -2.67 -23.79 7.20
N LEU A 496 -1.89 -22.90 6.58
CA LEU A 496 -1.20 -23.17 5.32
C LEU A 496 -0.16 -24.30 5.42
N TRP A 497 0.37 -24.57 6.61
CA TRP A 497 1.30 -25.68 6.85
C TRP A 497 0.59 -27.03 6.98
N THR A 498 -0.63 -27.04 7.53
CA THR A 498 -1.43 -28.27 7.66
C THR A 498 -2.00 -28.75 6.33
N LEU A 499 -2.12 -27.86 5.34
CA LEU A 499 -2.61 -28.17 3.99
C LEU A 499 -1.51 -28.84 3.16
N GLN A 500 -1.19 -30.09 3.50
CA GLN A 500 -0.09 -30.84 2.90
C GLN A 500 -0.50 -31.56 1.61
N THR A 501 -1.80 -31.71 1.38
CA THR A 501 -2.32 -32.58 0.33
C THR A 501 -3.32 -31.87 -0.58
N ALA A 502 -3.42 -32.30 -1.85
CA ALA A 502 -4.35 -31.71 -2.81
C ALA A 502 -5.82 -31.80 -2.34
N GLN A 503 -6.16 -32.85 -1.59
CA GLN A 503 -7.49 -33.03 -1.03
C GLN A 503 -7.77 -32.07 0.13
N ASP A 504 -6.78 -31.81 1.00
CA ASP A 504 -6.90 -30.79 2.05
C ASP A 504 -7.15 -29.42 1.41
N TRP A 505 -6.46 -29.11 0.31
CA TRP A 505 -6.67 -27.87 -0.43
C TRP A 505 -8.06 -27.76 -1.04
N LEU A 506 -8.57 -28.82 -1.66
CA LEU A 506 -9.91 -28.85 -2.24
C LEU A 506 -10.99 -28.74 -1.14
N ALA A 507 -10.79 -29.41 0.00
CA ALA A 507 -11.67 -29.32 1.16
C ALA A 507 -11.64 -27.90 1.75
N TRP A 508 -10.44 -27.34 1.96
CA TRP A 508 -10.25 -25.98 2.44
C TRP A 508 -10.88 -24.93 1.51
N ALA A 509 -10.70 -25.09 0.19
CA ALA A 509 -11.31 -24.21 -0.81
C ALA A 509 -12.84 -24.32 -0.84
N LYS A 510 -13.38 -25.52 -0.62
CA LYS A 510 -14.83 -25.79 -0.60
C LYS A 510 -15.48 -25.24 0.67
N ASP A 511 -14.83 -25.44 1.82
CA ASP A 511 -15.32 -24.99 3.13
C ASP A 511 -14.96 -23.53 3.42
N LYS A 512 -14.29 -22.86 2.48
CA LYS A 512 -14.18 -21.39 2.35
C LYS A 512 -13.70 -20.67 3.61
N SER A 513 -13.00 -21.34 4.50
CA SER A 513 -12.64 -20.79 5.80
C SER A 513 -11.14 -20.58 5.88
N TYR A 514 -10.74 -19.36 5.57
CA TYR A 514 -9.54 -18.79 6.19
C TYR A 514 -9.64 -18.90 7.71
N PRO A 515 -8.51 -18.83 8.43
CA PRO A 515 -8.51 -18.93 9.89
C PRO A 515 -9.62 -18.06 10.47
N HIS A 516 -10.57 -18.71 11.15
CA HIS A 516 -11.70 -18.05 11.75
C HIS A 516 -11.19 -17.09 12.81
N LEU A 517 -11.19 -15.80 12.48
CA LEU A 517 -10.95 -14.76 13.46
C LEU A 517 -12.19 -14.70 14.35
N ASN A 518 -12.03 -15.07 15.61
CA ASN A 518 -13.11 -14.99 16.58
C ASN A 518 -13.51 -13.53 16.83
N GLU A 519 -14.69 -13.34 17.42
CA GLU A 519 -15.21 -12.01 17.76
C GLU A 519 -14.27 -11.26 18.70
N THR A 520 -13.53 -11.98 19.56
CA THR A 520 -12.51 -11.39 20.44
C THR A 520 -11.39 -10.72 19.65
N PHE A 521 -10.90 -11.34 18.57
CA PHE A 521 -9.86 -10.77 17.72
C PHE A 521 -10.34 -9.47 17.07
N ILE A 522 -11.54 -9.50 16.47
CA ILE A 522 -12.15 -8.33 15.82
C ILE A 522 -12.42 -7.25 16.87
N GLY A 523 -12.92 -7.64 18.05
CA GLY A 523 -13.20 -6.75 19.17
C GLY A 523 -11.94 -6.07 19.70
N LEU A 524 -10.84 -6.79 19.87
CA LEU A 524 -9.54 -6.23 20.27
C LEU A 524 -8.99 -5.28 19.21
N LEU A 525 -9.12 -5.63 17.92
CA LEU A 525 -8.73 -4.74 16.83
C LEU A 525 -9.57 -3.45 16.84
N ALA A 526 -10.90 -3.58 16.85
CA ALA A 526 -11.81 -2.44 16.89
C ALA A 526 -11.59 -1.57 18.13
N LEU A 527 -11.38 -2.18 19.30
CA LEU A 527 -11.06 -1.49 20.55
C LEU A 527 -9.75 -0.73 20.42
N SER A 528 -8.70 -1.34 19.84
CA SER A 528 -7.41 -0.69 19.66
C SER A 528 -7.51 0.57 18.79
N HIS A 529 -8.24 0.49 17.67
CA HIS A 529 -8.48 1.62 16.76
C HIS A 529 -9.40 2.68 17.39
N GLY A 530 -10.46 2.23 18.07
CA GLY A 530 -11.43 3.08 18.75
C GLY A 530 -10.81 3.84 19.92
N SER A 531 -9.97 3.19 20.73
CA SER A 531 -9.26 3.84 21.84
C SER A 531 -8.27 4.88 21.33
N TYR A 532 -7.56 4.59 20.22
CA TYR A 532 -6.66 5.55 19.60
C TYR A 532 -7.39 6.79 19.10
N LEU A 533 -8.51 6.61 18.39
CA LEU A 533 -9.33 7.73 17.91
C LEU A 533 -9.96 8.51 19.06
N GLY A 534 -10.49 7.82 20.07
CA GLY A 534 -11.07 8.43 21.26
C GLY A 534 -10.07 9.32 21.99
N MET A 535 -8.85 8.82 22.21
CA MET A 535 -7.77 9.61 22.81
C MET A 535 -7.33 10.80 21.96
N LYS A 536 -7.41 10.69 20.63
CA LYS A 536 -7.15 11.84 19.74
C LYS A 536 -8.24 12.90 19.80
N LEU A 537 -9.49 12.50 19.98
CA LEU A 537 -10.64 13.39 20.08
C LEU A 537 -10.70 14.14 21.41
N LEU A 538 -10.23 13.52 22.50
CA LEU A 538 -10.13 14.19 23.79
C LEU A 538 -9.10 15.33 23.71
N ALA A 539 -9.59 16.57 23.82
CA ALA A 539 -8.73 17.72 23.99
C ALA A 539 -8.02 17.60 25.34
N LYS A 540 -6.69 17.71 25.34
CA LYS A 540 -5.96 17.83 26.60
C LYS A 540 -6.29 19.20 27.21
N PRO A 541 -6.69 19.27 28.49
CA PRO A 541 -6.87 20.54 29.17
C PRO A 541 -5.55 21.31 29.11
N ASP A 542 -5.63 22.62 28.88
CA ASP A 542 -4.44 23.46 28.84
C ASP A 542 -3.78 23.42 30.23
N VAL A 543 -2.51 22.99 30.27
CA VAL A 543 -1.74 22.96 31.52
C VAL A 543 -1.57 24.41 31.96
N SER A 544 -2.13 24.74 33.12
CA SER A 544 -1.97 26.07 33.73
C SER A 544 -0.47 26.33 33.94
N PRO A 545 0.08 27.48 33.53
CA PRO A 545 1.51 27.76 33.60
C PRO A 545 2.10 27.81 35.03
N ASN A 546 1.27 27.63 36.07
CA ASN A 546 1.66 27.68 37.49
C ASN A 546 1.62 26.32 38.21
N GLY A 547 1.55 25.20 37.47
CA GLY A 547 1.39 23.84 38.02
C GLY A 547 2.65 22.98 37.95
#